data_AF-A0A965GET5-F1
#
_entry.id   AF-A0A965GET5-F1
#
_cell.length_a   1.000
_cell.length_b   1.000
_cell.length_c   1.000
_cell.angle_alpha   90.00
_cell.angle_beta   90.00
_cell.angle_gamma   90.00
#
_symmetry.space_group_name_H-M   'P 1'
#
loop_
_entity.id
_entity.type
_entity.pdbx_description
1 polymer ?
#
loop_
_entity_poly.entity_id
_entity_poly.type
_entity_poly.pdbx_seq_one_letter_code
_entity_poly.pdbx_strand_id
1 'polypeptide(L)'
;MKTKNNLVLSGGWAHNFAASVPNLVETLNAVNFASDVAFDVSESIELLESKNYDLITVLACWFQMKDARYSQQNREIWSRATTQQWRDAMLKQKNNGAGLMAMHTATICFDDWSEWPKWIGG
;
A
#
# COMPACT_ATOMS: atom_id res chain seq x y z
N MET A 1 24.94 4.40 8.47
CA MET A 1 24.13 4.67 7.26
C MET A 1 23.02 5.64 7.66
N LYS A 2 22.59 6.56 6.79
CA LYS A 2 21.46 7.44 7.08
C LYS A 2 20.17 6.61 7.08
N THR A 3 19.33 6.76 8.10
CA THR A 3 18.00 6.14 8.16
C THR A 3 17.12 6.66 7.03
N LYS A 4 16.46 5.76 6.33
CA LYS A 4 15.51 6.04 5.26
C LYS A 4 14.07 5.95 5.76
N ASN A 5 13.17 6.72 5.15
CA ASN A 5 11.74 6.67 5.45
C ASN A 5 11.04 5.65 4.54
N ASN A 6 10.24 4.77 5.12
CA ASN A 6 9.38 3.83 4.42
C ASN A 6 7.91 4.05 4.81
N LEU A 7 7.01 3.95 3.84
CA LEU A 7 5.57 3.85 4.11
C LEU A 7 5.11 2.43 3.82
N VAL A 8 4.54 1.75 4.80
CA VAL A 8 3.86 0.46 4.62
C VAL A 8 2.38 0.68 4.44
N LEU A 9 1.86 0.35 3.25
CA LEU A 9 0.43 0.20 3.01
C LEU A 9 0.03 -1.23 3.37
N SER A 10 -0.92 -1.38 4.29
CA SER A 10 -1.29 -2.69 4.85
C SER A 10 -2.79 -2.85 5.04
N GLY A 11 -3.27 -4.10 5.17
CA GLY A 11 -4.68 -4.38 5.41
C GLY A 11 -5.45 -4.85 4.17
N GLY A 12 -6.77 -4.97 4.32
CA GLY A 12 -7.67 -5.48 3.27
C GLY A 12 -8.02 -6.96 3.46
N TRP A 13 -8.42 -7.60 2.35
CA TRP A 13 -9.10 -8.90 2.39
C TRP A 13 -8.16 -10.10 2.68
N ALA A 14 -8.65 -10.99 3.56
CA ALA A 14 -8.19 -12.37 3.83
C ALA A 14 -6.73 -12.63 4.23
N HIS A 15 -6.04 -11.64 4.81
CA HIS A 15 -4.77 -11.90 5.50
C HIS A 15 -4.77 -11.25 6.88
N ASN A 16 -4.03 -11.85 7.82
CA ASN A 16 -3.81 -11.24 9.12
C ASN A 16 -2.66 -10.21 9.06
N PHE A 17 -2.92 -9.10 8.39
CA PHE A 17 -1.96 -8.03 8.21
C PHE A 17 -1.46 -7.44 9.54
N ALA A 18 -2.34 -7.37 10.55
CA ALA A 18 -1.97 -6.91 11.89
C ALA A 18 -0.88 -7.79 12.54
N ALA A 19 -0.86 -9.10 12.26
CA ALA A 19 0.20 -9.99 12.71
C ALA A 19 1.47 -9.91 11.85
N SER A 20 1.36 -9.63 10.55
CA SER A 20 2.52 -9.58 9.64
C SER A 20 3.29 -8.27 9.69
N VAL A 21 2.61 -7.13 9.88
CA VAL A 21 3.21 -5.80 9.87
C VAL A 21 4.36 -5.65 10.88
N PRO A 22 4.23 -6.06 12.16
CA PRO A 22 5.32 -5.90 13.13
C PRO A 22 6.61 -6.59 12.68
N ASN A 23 6.50 -7.80 12.14
CA ASN A 23 7.65 -8.57 11.64
C ASN A 23 8.32 -7.88 10.42
N LEU A 24 7.51 -7.31 9.52
CA LEU A 24 8.01 -6.55 8.37
C LEU A 24 8.73 -5.28 8.83
N VAL A 25 8.11 -4.51 9.73
CA VAL A 25 8.69 -3.27 10.28
C VAL A 25 9.99 -3.56 11.00
N GLU A 26 10.06 -4.61 11.81
CA GLU A 26 11.29 -5.04 12.49
C GLU A 26 12.40 -5.38 11.48
N THR A 27 12.06 -6.14 10.44
CA THR A 27 13.00 -6.52 9.37
C THR A 27 13.54 -5.29 8.63
N LEU A 28 12.67 -4.34 8.28
CA LEU A 28 13.06 -3.10 7.59
C LEU A 28 13.88 -2.17 8.50
N ASN A 29 13.53 -2.10 9.79
CA ASN A 29 14.28 -1.32 10.77
C ASN A 29 15.71 -1.86 10.94
N ALA A 30 15.90 -3.19 10.94
CA ALA A 30 17.21 -3.83 11.01
C ALA A 30 18.15 -3.42 9.85
N VAL A 31 17.59 -2.96 8.72
CA VAL A 31 18.33 -2.43 7.56
C VAL A 31 18.21 -0.91 7.39
N ASN A 32 17.90 -0.19 8.47
CA ASN A 32 17.82 1.29 8.56
C ASN A 32 16.67 1.95 7.77
N PHE A 33 15.51 1.29 7.68
CA PHE A 33 14.26 1.93 7.23
C PHE A 33 13.31 2.13 8.40
N ALA A 34 13.06 3.40 8.76
CA ALA A 34 12.00 3.78 9.68
C ALA A 34 10.66 3.74 8.94
N SER A 35 9.69 2.97 9.44
CA SER A 35 8.43 2.72 8.75
C SER A 35 7.25 3.39 9.45
N ASP A 36 6.48 4.18 8.70
CA ASP A 36 5.09 4.48 9.05
C ASP A 36 4.18 3.40 8.43
N VAL A 37 3.02 3.19 9.02
CA VAL A 37 2.07 2.17 8.56
C VAL A 37 0.70 2.80 8.39
N ALA A 38 0.08 2.55 7.25
CA ALA A 38 -1.32 2.88 6.99
C ALA A 38 -2.13 1.59 6.79
N PHE A 39 -3.24 1.45 7.49
CA PHE A 39 -4.17 0.31 7.36
C PHE A 39 -5.37 0.58 6.45
N ASP A 40 -5.54 1.82 6.00
CA ASP A 40 -6.59 2.21 5.07
C ASP A 40 -6.12 3.29 4.07
N VAL A 41 -6.91 3.49 3.02
CA VAL A 41 -6.67 4.49 1.97
C VAL A 41 -6.64 5.88 2.59
N SER A 42 -7.58 6.25 3.47
CA SER A 42 -7.63 7.61 4.06
C SER A 42 -6.39 7.93 4.89
N GLU A 43 -6.02 7.05 5.81
CA GLU A 43 -4.79 7.16 6.62
C GLU A 43 -3.55 7.27 5.75
N SER A 44 -3.49 6.49 4.65
CA SER A 44 -2.35 6.56 3.74
C SER A 44 -2.24 7.90 3.02
N ILE A 45 -3.34 8.60 2.71
CA ILE A 45 -3.29 9.94 2.11
C ILE A 45 -2.59 10.91 3.06
N GLU A 46 -2.99 10.93 4.33
CA GLU A 46 -2.40 11.83 5.34
C GLU A 46 -0.88 11.61 5.44
N LEU A 47 -0.46 10.35 5.47
CA LEU A 47 0.96 9.98 5.52
C LEU A 47 1.70 10.33 4.24
N LEU A 48 1.13 10.06 3.06
CA LEU A 48 1.71 10.37 1.74
C LEU A 48 1.88 11.88 1.52
N GLU A 49 1.00 12.70 2.08
CA GLU A 49 1.03 14.16 1.94
C GLU A 49 1.96 14.83 2.96
N SER A 50 2.14 14.24 4.15
CA SER A 50 2.94 14.82 5.23
C SER A 50 4.45 14.86 4.98
N LYS A 51 5.01 13.92 4.20
CA LYS A 51 6.45 13.85 3.92
C LYS A 51 6.78 13.01 2.67
N ASN A 52 8.04 13.06 2.26
CA ASN A 52 8.57 12.21 1.19
C ASN A 52 9.16 10.92 1.78
N TYR A 53 8.90 9.80 1.10
CA TYR A 53 9.43 8.48 1.44
C TYR A 53 10.53 8.05 0.46
N ASP A 54 11.49 7.29 0.97
CA ASP A 54 12.51 6.64 0.15
C ASP A 54 12.02 5.31 -0.43
N LEU A 55 11.04 4.68 0.24
CA LEU A 55 10.43 3.40 -0.12
C LEU A 55 8.93 3.42 0.16
N ILE A 56 8.14 2.91 -0.76
CA ILE A 56 6.75 2.52 -0.53
C ILE A 56 6.68 1.00 -0.52
N THR A 57 6.22 0.43 0.58
CA THR A 57 5.99 -1.01 0.72
C THR A 57 4.50 -1.29 0.67
N VAL A 58 4.07 -2.21 -0.18
CA VAL A 58 2.68 -2.65 -0.26
C VAL A 58 2.57 -4.08 0.24
N LEU A 59 2.04 -4.24 1.44
CA LEU A 59 1.64 -5.50 2.05
C LEU A 59 0.12 -5.45 2.30
N ALA A 60 -0.64 -5.30 1.23
CA ALA A 60 -2.08 -5.07 1.30
C ALA A 60 -2.85 -5.93 0.29
N CYS A 61 -4.17 -5.98 0.47
CA CYS A 61 -5.11 -6.58 -0.47
C CYS A 61 -6.32 -5.62 -0.65
N TRP A 62 -6.06 -4.48 -1.32
CA TRP A 62 -7.02 -3.41 -1.56
C TRP A 62 -7.47 -3.41 -3.03
N PHE A 63 -8.66 -3.90 -3.31
CA PHE A 63 -9.22 -4.01 -4.67
C PHE A 63 -10.75 -3.93 -4.62
N GLN A 64 -11.39 -3.69 -5.77
CA GLN A 64 -12.83 -3.43 -5.85
C GLN A 64 -13.72 -4.67 -5.73
N MET A 65 -13.11 -5.86 -5.61
CA MET A 65 -13.81 -7.14 -5.44
C MET A 65 -14.93 -7.39 -6.48
N LYS A 66 -14.71 -7.01 -7.74
CA LYS A 66 -15.78 -6.99 -8.77
C LYS A 66 -16.36 -8.37 -9.10
N ASP A 67 -15.58 -9.43 -8.96
CA ASP A 67 -15.96 -10.81 -9.33
C ASP A 67 -17.18 -11.34 -8.54
N ALA A 68 -18.07 -12.07 -9.21
CA ALA A 68 -19.31 -12.62 -8.64
C ALA A 68 -19.09 -13.57 -7.46
N ARG A 69 -17.89 -14.13 -7.29
CA ARG A 69 -17.54 -14.99 -6.14
C ARG A 69 -17.57 -14.28 -4.79
N TYR A 70 -17.54 -12.95 -4.75
CA TYR A 70 -17.55 -12.17 -3.51
C TYR A 70 -18.97 -11.75 -3.10
N SER A 71 -19.35 -12.14 -1.88
CA SER A 71 -20.63 -11.75 -1.27
C SER A 71 -20.76 -10.24 -1.10
N GLN A 72 -22.00 -9.77 -0.94
CA GLN A 72 -22.27 -8.35 -0.63
C GLN A 72 -21.55 -7.91 0.66
N GLN A 73 -21.62 -8.72 1.71
CA GLN A 73 -20.93 -8.45 2.98
C GLN A 73 -19.41 -8.31 2.78
N ASN A 74 -18.80 -9.17 1.96
CA ASN A 74 -17.37 -9.06 1.66
C ASN A 74 -17.05 -7.71 0.99
N ARG A 75 -17.89 -7.26 0.05
CA ARG A 75 -17.69 -5.98 -0.64
C ARG A 75 -17.86 -4.79 0.30
N GLU A 76 -18.87 -4.82 1.16
CA GLU A 76 -19.13 -3.74 2.13
C GLU A 76 -17.95 -3.54 3.11
N ILE A 77 -17.33 -4.64 3.56
CA ILE A 77 -16.23 -4.57 4.53
C ILE A 77 -14.89 -4.29 3.84
N TRP A 78 -14.63 -4.96 2.71
CA TRP A 78 -13.28 -5.08 2.16
C TRP A 78 -13.06 -4.42 0.80
N SER A 79 -14.11 -4.07 0.06
CA SER A 79 -13.91 -3.38 -1.22
C SER A 79 -13.20 -2.05 -0.98
N ARG A 80 -12.20 -1.77 -1.81
CA ARG A 80 -11.46 -0.51 -1.78
C ARG A 80 -11.32 0.03 -3.19
N ALA A 81 -11.47 1.34 -3.32
CA ALA A 81 -11.23 2.10 -4.54
C ALA A 81 -10.17 3.16 -4.24
N THR A 82 -9.36 3.49 -5.23
CA THR A 82 -8.37 4.55 -5.12
C THR A 82 -9.00 5.88 -5.54
N THR A 83 -8.95 6.88 -4.67
CA THR A 83 -9.41 8.23 -5.00
C THR A 83 -8.39 8.95 -5.89
N GLN A 84 -8.80 9.99 -6.61
CA GLN A 84 -7.85 10.79 -7.41
C GLN A 84 -6.75 11.40 -6.53
N GLN A 85 -7.12 11.92 -5.35
CA GLN A 85 -6.15 12.44 -4.38
C GLN A 85 -5.10 11.40 -3.97
N TRP A 86 -5.53 10.17 -3.68
CA TRP A 86 -4.61 9.09 -3.33
C TRP A 86 -3.66 8.76 -4.49
N ARG A 87 -4.19 8.68 -5.72
CA ARG A 87 -3.38 8.41 -6.92
C ARG A 87 -2.35 9.51 -7.15
N ASP A 88 -2.74 10.77 -6.99
CA ASP A 88 -1.84 11.92 -7.14
C ASP A 88 -0.74 11.91 -6.08
N ALA A 89 -1.09 11.60 -4.83
CA ALA A 89 -0.13 11.49 -3.73
C ALA A 89 0.89 10.34 -3.96
N MET A 90 0.43 9.18 -4.45
CA MET A 90 1.31 8.06 -4.83
C MET A 90 2.22 8.42 -6.01
N LEU A 91 1.68 9.07 -7.04
CA LEU A 91 2.48 9.54 -8.18
C LEU A 91 3.53 10.57 -7.77
N LYS A 92 3.21 11.45 -6.82
CA LYS A 92 4.19 12.38 -6.24
C LYS A 92 5.35 11.63 -5.58
N GLN A 93 5.09 10.61 -4.76
CA GLN A 93 6.16 9.80 -4.16
C GLN A 93 7.02 9.11 -5.22
N LYS A 94 6.38 8.50 -6.23
CA LYS A 94 7.08 7.87 -7.35
C LYS A 94 7.97 8.87 -8.10
N ASN A 95 7.45 10.04 -8.44
CA ASN A 95 8.18 11.08 -9.17
C ASN A 95 9.31 11.69 -8.34
N ASN A 96 9.19 11.66 -7.01
CA ASN A 96 10.27 12.04 -6.08
C ASN A 96 11.35 10.96 -5.91
N GLY A 97 11.20 9.81 -6.58
CA GLY A 97 12.20 8.74 -6.59
C GLY A 97 12.01 7.66 -5.53
N ALA A 98 10.84 7.58 -4.89
CA ALA A 98 10.55 6.50 -3.96
C ALA A 98 10.63 5.13 -4.66
N GLY A 99 11.37 4.19 -4.05
CA GLY A 99 11.35 2.79 -4.47
C GLY A 99 10.00 2.13 -4.18
N LEU A 100 9.74 0.97 -4.79
CA LEU A 100 8.54 0.16 -4.54
C LEU A 100 8.93 -1.25 -4.10
N MET A 101 8.34 -1.72 -3.01
CA MET A 101 8.36 -3.14 -2.60
C MET A 101 6.92 -3.67 -2.56
N ALA A 102 6.50 -4.31 -3.66
CA ALA A 102 5.19 -4.94 -3.78
C ALA A 102 5.25 -6.40 -3.28
N MET A 103 4.46 -6.74 -2.25
CA MET A 103 4.50 -8.06 -1.63
C MET A 103 3.20 -8.84 -1.88
N HIS A 104 3.34 -10.07 -2.37
CA HIS A 104 2.27 -11.06 -2.47
C HIS A 104 1.00 -10.52 -3.18
N THR A 105 -0.06 -10.17 -2.43
CA THR A 105 -1.32 -9.65 -2.97
C THR A 105 -1.24 -8.22 -3.49
N ALA A 106 -0.12 -7.52 -3.30
CA ALA A 106 0.08 -6.20 -3.87
C ALA A 106 -0.13 -6.17 -5.39
N THR A 107 0.16 -7.26 -6.10
CA THR A 107 -0.01 -7.33 -7.55
C THR A 107 -1.46 -7.27 -8.03
N ILE A 108 -2.42 -7.56 -7.15
CA ILE A 108 -3.85 -7.46 -7.45
C ILE A 108 -4.52 -6.22 -6.82
N CYS A 109 -3.75 -5.40 -6.11
CA CYS A 109 -4.26 -4.17 -5.52
C CYS A 109 -4.55 -3.11 -6.59
N PHE A 110 -5.36 -2.11 -6.21
CA PHE A 110 -5.62 -0.90 -6.98
C PHE A 110 -6.10 -1.20 -8.40
N ASP A 111 -6.98 -2.20 -8.54
CA ASP A 111 -7.54 -2.71 -9.81
C ASP A 111 -8.39 -1.69 -10.57
N ASP A 112 -8.59 -0.51 -10.00
CA ASP A 112 -9.26 0.65 -10.58
C ASP A 112 -8.31 1.75 -11.08
N TRP A 113 -6.99 1.54 -10.93
CA TRP A 113 -5.96 2.49 -11.32
C TRP A 113 -5.00 1.92 -12.36
N SER A 114 -5.11 2.43 -13.60
CA SER A 114 -4.37 1.93 -14.77
C SER A 114 -2.85 2.13 -14.71
N GLU A 115 -2.33 2.98 -13.83
CA GLU A 115 -0.88 3.14 -13.65
C GLU A 115 -0.26 2.06 -12.77
N TRP A 116 -1.05 1.40 -11.92
CA TRP A 116 -0.49 0.41 -10.99
C TRP A 116 0.21 -0.76 -11.69
N PRO A 117 -0.40 -1.44 -12.70
CA PRO A 117 0.29 -2.52 -13.43
C PRO A 117 1.64 -2.07 -14.01
N LYS A 118 1.71 -0.85 -14.56
CA LYS A 118 2.94 -0.29 -15.12
C LYS A 118 4.03 -0.10 -14.08
N TRP A 119 3.65 0.15 -12.82
CA TRP A 119 4.60 0.34 -11.72
C TRP A 119 5.16 -0.98 -11.21
N ILE A 120 4.37 -2.06 -11.25
CA ILE A 120 4.77 -3.39 -10.77
C ILE A 120 5.35 -4.32 -11.85
N GLY A 121 5.37 -3.90 -13.12
CA GLY A 121 6.09 -4.63 -14.18
C GLY A 121 5.35 -4.88 -15.50
N GLY A 122 4.08 -4.48 -15.63
CA GLY A 122 3.30 -4.58 -16.87
C GLY A 122 2.50 -5.87 -16.99
#